data_AF-F6DKJ7-F1
#
_entry.id   AF-F6DKJ7-F1
#
_cell.length_a   1.000
_cell.length_b   1.000
_cell.length_c   1.000
_cell.angle_alpha   90.00
_cell.angle_beta   90.00
_cell.angle_gamma   90.00
#
_symmetry.space_group_name_H-M   'P 1'
#
loop_
_entity.id
_entity.type
_entity.pdbx_description
1 polymer ?
#
loop_
_entity_poly.entity_id
_entity_poly.type
_entity_poly.pdbx_seq_one_letter_code
_entity_poly.pdbx_strand_id
1 'polypeptide(L)'
;MRKARSLASLEELDRNVLLFVKEHASPDGMLIYPLREMGKNLGYSELEVNQALRNLESLKLLDYREGEHPEDPNMIIYKEEWLDIFTQVQEQGTVID
;
A
#
# COMPACT_ATOMS: atom_id res chain seq x y z
N MET A 1 15.80 10.53 -2.65
CA MET A 1 16.49 9.56 -3.55
C MET A 1 16.26 8.10 -3.13
N ARG A 2 16.53 7.70 -1.87
CA ARG A 2 16.43 6.29 -1.43
C ARG A 2 15.00 5.72 -1.42
N LYS A 3 14.05 6.39 -0.75
CA LYS A 3 12.62 6.02 -0.78
C LYS A 3 12.07 5.90 -2.21
N ALA A 4 12.52 6.76 -3.13
CA ALA A 4 12.10 6.70 -4.53
C ALA A 4 12.57 5.42 -5.24
N ARG A 5 13.77 4.92 -4.91
CA ARG A 5 14.28 3.65 -5.46
C ARG A 5 13.54 2.44 -4.90
N SER A 6 13.28 2.41 -3.59
CA SER A 6 12.49 1.33 -2.99
C SER A 6 11.03 1.35 -3.45
N LEU A 7 10.46 2.52 -3.74
CA LEU A 7 9.15 2.59 -4.39
C LEU A 7 9.22 2.09 -5.84
N ALA A 8 10.31 2.36 -6.56
CA ALA A 8 10.51 1.87 -7.92
C ALA A 8 10.70 0.35 -8.02
N SER A 9 11.05 -0.35 -6.92
CA SER A 9 11.13 -1.81 -6.90
C SER A 9 9.76 -2.49 -6.71
N LEU A 10 8.72 -1.74 -6.36
CA LEU A 10 7.35 -2.25 -6.34
C LEU A 10 6.78 -2.31 -7.75
N GLU A 11 5.87 -3.25 -7.98
CA GLU A 11 5.04 -3.23 -9.18
C GLU A 11 4.27 -1.90 -9.28
N GLU A 12 3.98 -1.47 -10.51
CA GLU A 12 3.38 -0.16 -10.73
C GLU A 12 2.05 0.01 -10.00
N LEU A 13 1.20 -1.02 -10.04
CA LEU A 13 -0.08 -1.06 -9.34
C LEU A 13 0.11 -0.93 -7.82
N ASP A 14 0.95 -1.77 -7.21
CA ASP A 14 1.25 -1.75 -5.78
C ASP A 14 1.77 -0.37 -5.34
N ARG A 15 2.70 0.20 -6.12
CA ARG A 15 3.22 1.55 -5.87
C ARG A 15 2.12 2.60 -5.91
N ASN A 16 1.25 2.56 -6.92
CA ASN A 16 0.19 3.55 -7.10
C ASN A 16 -0.85 3.45 -5.97
N VAL A 17 -1.21 2.23 -5.56
CA VAL A 17 -2.10 1.99 -4.41
C VAL A 17 -1.47 2.50 -3.12
N LEU A 18 -0.19 2.21 -2.87
CA LEU A 18 0.49 2.69 -1.65
C LEU A 18 0.54 4.23 -1.58
N LEU A 19 0.83 4.90 -2.71
CA LEU A 19 0.83 6.35 -2.78
C LEU A 19 -0.56 6.93 -2.55
N PHE A 20 -1.60 6.33 -3.15
CA PHE A 20 -2.98 6.73 -2.91
C PHE A 20 -3.34 6.64 -1.42
N VAL A 21 -3.03 5.51 -0.78
CA VAL A 21 -3.27 5.30 0.66
C VAL A 21 -2.56 6.37 1.49
N LYS A 22 -1.28 6.63 1.21
CA LYS A 22 -0.49 7.64 1.91
C LYS A 22 -1.08 9.05 1.79
N GLU A 23 -1.59 9.41 0.62
CA GLU A 23 -2.15 10.74 0.36
C GLU A 23 -3.53 10.96 0.98
N HIS A 24 -4.30 9.88 1.19
CA HIS A 24 -5.69 9.95 1.65
C HIS A 24 -5.89 9.49 3.10
N ALA A 25 -4.89 8.85 3.71
CA ALA A 25 -4.96 8.46 5.12
C ALA A 25 -5.06 9.69 6.05
N SER A 26 -5.81 9.53 7.14
CA SER A 26 -5.87 10.52 8.21
C SER A 26 -4.51 10.69 8.92
N PRO A 27 -4.32 11.73 9.73
CA PRO A 27 -3.04 11.98 10.41
C PRO A 27 -2.54 10.84 11.31
N ASP A 28 -3.43 9.95 11.76
CA ASP A 28 -3.11 8.74 12.53
C ASP A 28 -2.77 7.52 11.65
N GLY A 29 -2.75 7.70 10.33
CA GLY A 29 -2.40 6.68 9.35
C GLY A 29 -3.55 5.80 8.90
N MET A 30 -4.79 6.07 9.32
CA MET A 30 -5.94 5.24 8.98
C MET A 30 -6.61 5.72 7.69
N LEU A 31 -7.08 4.79 6.86
CA LEU A 31 -7.91 5.06 5.70
C LEU A 31 -9.08 4.07 5.68
N ILE A 32 -10.29 4.60 5.83
CA ILE A 32 -11.53 3.84 5.65
C ILE A 32 -12.07 4.18 4.26
N TYR A 33 -11.98 3.24 3.31
CA TYR A 33 -12.25 3.54 1.90
C TYR A 33 -12.81 2.34 1.11
N PRO A 34 -13.82 2.53 0.25
CA PRO A 34 -14.30 1.48 -0.63
C PRO A 34 -13.30 1.15 -1.74
N LEU A 35 -12.92 -0.12 -1.92
CA LEU A 35 -11.95 -0.52 -2.95
C LEU A 35 -12.43 -0.17 -4.37
N ARG A 36 -13.73 -0.27 -4.62
CA ARG A 36 -14.32 0.11 -5.91
C ARG A 36 -14.04 1.56 -6.28
N GLU A 37 -14.17 2.47 -5.31
CA GLU A 37 -13.91 3.90 -5.52
C GLU A 37 -12.41 4.14 -5.72
N MET A 38 -11.55 3.38 -5.03
CA MET A 38 -10.10 3.48 -5.18
C MET A 38 -9.68 3.02 -6.58
N GLY A 39 -10.23 1.89 -7.04
CA GLY A 39 -10.03 1.38 -8.39
C GLY A 39 -10.46 2.39 -9.46
N LYS A 40 -11.64 3.00 -9.33
CA LYS A 40 -12.08 4.07 -10.24
C LYS A 40 -11.11 5.24 -10.30
N ASN A 41 -10.60 5.71 -9.16
CA ASN A 41 -9.68 6.84 -9.10
C ASN A 41 -8.32 6.51 -9.72
N LEU A 42 -7.87 5.26 -9.59
CA LEU A 42 -6.57 4.80 -10.08
C LEU A 42 -6.62 4.20 -11.50
N GLY A 43 -7.82 3.95 -12.04
CA GLY A 43 -7.99 3.29 -13.34
C GLY A 43 -7.81 1.77 -13.30
N TYR A 44 -8.02 1.14 -12.14
CA TYR A 44 -7.90 -0.31 -11.93
C TYR A 44 -9.24 -0.92 -11.49
N SER A 45 -9.37 -2.24 -11.66
CA SER A 45 -10.50 -2.99 -11.12
C SER A 45 -10.43 -3.13 -9.60
N GLU A 46 -11.58 -3.36 -8.97
CA GLU A 46 -11.68 -3.62 -7.53
C GLU A 46 -10.82 -4.82 -7.10
N LEU A 47 -10.77 -5.86 -7.94
CA LEU A 47 -9.96 -7.06 -7.71
C LEU A 47 -8.45 -6.75 -7.74
N GLU A 48 -7.99 -5.96 -8.71
CA GLU A 48 -6.59 -5.53 -8.81
C GLU A 48 -6.17 -4.72 -7.58
N VAL A 49 -7.01 -3.79 -7.13
CA VAL A 49 -6.74 -3.00 -5.92
C VAL A 49 -6.69 -3.89 -4.68
N ASN A 50 -7.61 -4.84 -4.54
CA ASN A 50 -7.59 -5.79 -3.41
C ASN A 50 -6.28 -6.61 -3.40
N GLN A 51 -5.89 -7.16 -4.55
CA GLN A 51 -4.66 -7.92 -4.69
C GLN A 51 -3.43 -7.08 -4.34
N ALA A 52 -3.39 -5.82 -4.79
CA ALA A 52 -2.31 -4.90 -4.48
C ALA A 52 -2.21 -4.59 -2.99
N LEU A 53 -3.34 -4.37 -2.31
CA LEU A 53 -3.36 -4.17 -0.85
C LEU A 53 -2.84 -5.41 -0.10
N ARG A 54 -3.22 -6.62 -0.53
CA ARG A 54 -2.70 -7.87 0.03
C ARG A 54 -1.20 -8.03 -0.20
N ASN A 55 -0.70 -7.65 -1.38
CA ASN A 55 0.73 -7.66 -1.67
C ASN A 55 1.48 -6.69 -0.75
N LEU A 56 1.02 -5.44 -0.65
CA LEU A 56 1.62 -4.42 0.21
C LEU A 56 1.59 -4.81 1.70
N GLU A 57 0.52 -5.46 2.15
CA GLU A 57 0.42 -6.05 3.49
C GLU A 57 1.48 -7.13 3.71
N SER A 58 1.69 -8.03 2.73
CA SER A 58 2.74 -9.06 2.80
C SER A 58 4.15 -8.49 2.89
N LEU A 59 4.36 -7.32 2.26
CA LEU A 59 5.61 -6.54 2.33
C LEU A 59 5.73 -5.70 3.60
N LYS A 60 4.74 -5.76 4.50
CA LYS A 60 4.64 -4.99 5.75
C LYS A 60 4.66 -3.48 5.53
N LEU A 61 4.12 -3.03 4.40
CA LEU A 61 4.00 -1.60 4.06
C LEU A 61 2.67 -0.99 4.53
N LEU A 62 1.68 -1.82 4.81
CA LEU A 62 0.37 -1.46 5.38
C LEU A 62 -0.24 -2.64 6.15
N ASP A 63 -1.33 -2.41 6.89
CA ASP A 63 -2.22 -3.44 7.46
C ASP A 63 -3.59 -3.27 6.78
N TYR A 64 -4.10 -4.34 6.16
CA TYR A 64 -5.31 -4.30 5.35
C TYR A 64 -6.41 -5.19 5.93
N ARG A 65 -7.49 -4.55 6.35
CA ARG A 65 -8.67 -5.22 6.92
C ARG A 65 -9.86 -5.02 6.01
N GLU A 66 -10.30 -6.13 5.46
CA GLU A 66 -11.49 -6.21 4.65
C GLU A 66 -12.73 -6.05 5.54
N GLY A 67 -13.75 -5.35 5.02
CA GLY A 67 -15.05 -5.28 5.68
C GLY A 67 -15.67 -6.67 5.81
N GLU A 68 -16.50 -6.87 6.84
CA GLU A 68 -17.16 -8.17 7.05
C GLU A 68 -18.17 -8.48 5.92
N HIS A 69 -18.76 -7.44 5.35
CA HIS A 69 -19.68 -7.52 4.23
C HIS A 69 -19.21 -6.69 3.01
N PRO A 70 -19.64 -7.03 1.79
CA PRO A 70 -19.27 -6.29 0.57
C PRO A 70 -19.59 -4.79 0.58
N GLU A 71 -20.60 -4.39 1.35
CA GLU A 71 -21.02 -3.01 1.57
C GLU A 71 -20.22 -2.29 2.65
N ASP A 72 -19.50 -3.03 3.50
CA ASP A 72 -18.71 -2.45 4.56
C ASP A 72 -17.44 -1.82 3.98
N PRO A 73 -17.06 -0.62 4.44
CA PRO A 73 -15.84 -0.01 3.98
C PRO A 73 -14.63 -0.79 4.49
N ASN A 74 -13.59 -0.83 3.68
CA ASN A 74 -12.35 -1.48 4.06
C ASN A 74 -11.53 -0.53 4.94
N MET A 75 -10.76 -1.07 5.88
CA MET A 75 -9.83 -0.30 6.70
C MET A 75 -8.40 -0.64 6.29
N ILE A 76 -7.64 0.40 5.97
CA ILE A 76 -6.23 0.32 5.62
C ILE A 76 -5.48 1.18 6.64
N ILE A 77 -4.46 0.61 7.28
CA ILE A 77 -3.57 1.35 8.17
C ILE A 77 -2.23 1.49 7.45
N TYR A 78 -1.71 2.71 7.40
CA TYR A 78 -0.41 3.05 6.84
C TYR A 78 0.40 3.84 7.86
N LYS A 79 1.69 3.54 7.95
CA LYS A 79 2.62 4.32 8.76
C LYS A 79 3.89 4.61 7.98
N GLU A 80 4.36 5.85 8.04
CA GLU A 80 5.55 6.27 7.29
C GLU A 80 6.80 5.45 7.68
N GLU A 81 6.91 5.06 8.96
CA GLU A 81 8.02 4.24 9.43
C GLU A 81 8.10 2.86 8.78
N TRP A 82 6.99 2.32 8.26
CA TRP A 82 6.98 1.04 7.55
C TRP A 82 7.67 1.14 6.20
N LEU A 83 7.47 2.27 5.50
CA LEU A 83 8.23 2.56 4.29
C LEU A 83 9.71 2.76 4.60
N ASP A 84 10.05 3.41 5.71
CA ASP A 84 11.44 3.58 6.15
C ASP A 84 12.13 2.23 6.41
N ILE A 85 11.48 1.34 7.14
CA ILE A 85 11.98 -0.02 7.42
C ILE A 85 12.14 -0.80 6.11
N PHE A 86 11.13 -0.77 5.24
CA PHE A 86 11.20 -1.43 3.94
C PHE A 86 12.37 -0.92 3.09
N THR A 87 12.57 0.39 3.00
CA THR A 87 13.71 0.99 2.29
C THR A 87 15.04 0.50 2.87
N GLN A 88 15.17 0.42 4.20
CA GLN A 88 16.39 -0.10 4.85
C GLN A 88 16.65 -1.58 4.54
N VAL A 89 15.61 -2.42 4.56
CA VAL A 89 15.72 -3.86 4.26
C VAL A 89 16.16 -4.09 2.81
N GLN A 90 15.60 -3.34 1.87
CA GLN A 90 16.00 -3.42 0.45
C GLN A 90 17.48 -3.08 0.27
N GLU A 91 17.99 -2.07 0.97
CA GLU A 91 19.41 -1.70 0.93
C GLU A 91 20.33 -2.80 1.51
N GLN A 92 19.93 -3.45 2.60
CA GLN A 92 20.72 -4.52 3.23
C GLN A 92 20.65 -5.85 2.46
N GLY A 93 19.53 -6.14 1.79
CA GLY A 93 19.36 -7.31 0.93
C GLY A 93 20.10 -7.22 -0.41
N THR A 94 20.65 -6.05 -0.77
CA THR A 94 21.49 -5.85 -1.97
C THR A 94 22.98 -6.00 -1.66
N VAL A 95 23.33 -6.73 -0.59
CA VAL A 95 24.71 -7.19 -0.33
C VAL A 95 24.78 -8.66 -0.72
N ILE A 96 25.07 -8.91 -2.00
CA ILE A 96 25.58 -10.20 -2.48
C ILE A 96 26.89 -9.90 -3.20
N ASP A 97 27.94 -10.61 -2.79
CA ASP A 97 29.31 -10.63 -3.32
C ASP A 97 29.41 -10.64 -4.85
#